data_AF-A0A498QAH9-F1
#
_entry.id   AF-A0A498QAH9-F1
#
_cell.length_a   1.000
_cell.length_b   1.000
_cell.length_c   1.000
_cell.angle_alpha   90.00
_cell.angle_beta   90.00
_cell.angle_gamma   90.00
#
_symmetry.space_group_name_H-M   'P 1'
#
loop_
_entity.id
_entity.type
_entity.pdbx_description
1 polymer ?
#
loop_
_entity_poly.entity_id
_entity_poly.type
_entity_poly.pdbx_seq_one_letter_code
_entity_poly.pdbx_strand_id
1 'polypeptide(L)'
;MTAPNEEAEITRADRFIKTAVEILGETGRTDFTVQEVVARSKTSLRAFYQHFGSKDELLLALFDRTMAQTAQLWRTETAGLDSTAALKLVIDRISARPESTTQDSLNRALSLYNQYLAENRPREYARVLSPLHRLLRDIVGQGITEGVFNPGLDVGAAAAIIMQTVLGALRLHWLGTELNGTPIDSGQLYDFCSRALGIRDIDDQPVSSLAELFAQIGMRPATAHDGDFAMTMPVSPQVVNTSGALQGGLIATLADVAGGQLGLEYLPPGTAMTTADLFIRYLRPIRQGCALAVPRVLRAGRRSLVMQVDIFGDSDSDVAATATVNFAIVERHDSPDSG
;
A
#
# COMPACT_ATOMS: atom_id res chain seq x y z
N MET A 1 -27.16 -35.18 23.66
CA MET A 1 -28.63 -35.24 23.59
C MET A 1 -29.16 -33.87 23.96
N THR A 2 -29.10 -32.93 23.03
CA THR A 2 -29.84 -31.66 23.10
C THR A 2 -31.32 -31.98 23.00
N ALA A 3 -32.15 -31.32 23.83
CA ALA A 3 -33.54 -31.71 24.03
C ALA A 3 -34.39 -31.31 22.80
N PRO A 4 -35.41 -32.09 22.41
CA PRO A 4 -36.29 -31.79 21.26
C PRO A 4 -37.02 -30.44 21.36
N ASN A 5 -37.03 -29.81 22.54
CA ASN A 5 -37.60 -28.49 22.77
C ASN A 5 -36.66 -27.35 22.32
N GLU A 6 -35.34 -27.51 22.44
CA GLU A 6 -34.36 -26.52 21.95
C GLU A 6 -34.33 -26.47 20.42
N GLU A 7 -34.36 -27.62 19.74
CA GLU A 7 -34.45 -27.68 18.28
C GLU A 7 -35.75 -27.03 17.76
N ALA A 8 -36.88 -27.26 18.44
CA ALA A 8 -38.16 -26.63 18.10
C ALA A 8 -38.16 -25.11 18.34
N GLU A 9 -37.47 -24.62 19.39
CA GLU A 9 -37.32 -23.20 19.69
C GLU A 9 -36.38 -22.48 18.69
N ILE A 10 -35.26 -23.10 18.32
CA ILE A 10 -34.35 -22.60 17.27
C ILE A 10 -35.11 -22.50 15.93
N THR A 11 -35.92 -23.51 15.60
CA THR A 11 -36.73 -23.51 14.38
C THR A 11 -37.78 -22.39 14.35
N ARG A 12 -38.28 -21.95 15.51
CA ARG A 12 -39.25 -20.85 15.62
C ARG A 12 -38.59 -19.49 15.47
N ALA A 13 -37.44 -19.26 16.12
CA ALA A 13 -36.64 -18.05 15.92
C ALA A 13 -36.23 -17.89 14.45
N ASP A 14 -35.80 -18.99 13.82
CA ASP A 14 -35.44 -19.04 12.40
C ASP A 14 -36.59 -18.65 11.48
N ARG A 15 -37.83 -19.03 11.83
CA ARG A 15 -39.01 -18.67 11.05
C ARG A 15 -39.24 -17.16 11.05
N PHE A 16 -39.08 -16.49 12.19
CA PHE A 16 -39.21 -15.04 12.28
C PHE A 16 -38.12 -14.32 11.48
N ILE A 17 -36.88 -14.78 11.56
CA ILE A 17 -35.76 -14.23 10.77
C ILE A 17 -36.05 -14.39 9.27
N LYS A 18 -36.47 -15.58 8.83
CA LYS A 18 -36.81 -15.83 7.43
C LYS A 18 -37.94 -14.92 6.93
N THR A 19 -39.00 -14.76 7.72
CA THR A 19 -40.10 -13.84 7.38
C THR A 19 -39.63 -12.38 7.32
N ALA A 20 -38.72 -11.95 8.19
CA ALA A 20 -38.15 -10.62 8.11
C ALA A 20 -37.30 -10.43 6.85
N VAL A 21 -36.52 -11.44 6.42
CA VAL A 21 -35.80 -11.42 5.13
C VAL A 21 -36.76 -11.27 3.96
N GLU A 22 -37.87 -12.02 3.95
CA GLU A 22 -38.91 -11.94 2.91
C GLU A 22 -39.52 -10.53 2.84
N ILE A 23 -39.91 -9.95 3.98
CA ILE A 23 -40.45 -8.58 4.05
C ILE A 23 -39.42 -7.57 3.52
N LEU A 24 -38.17 -7.65 3.98
CA LEU A 24 -37.10 -6.74 3.57
C LEU A 24 -36.79 -6.85 2.07
N GLY A 25 -36.81 -8.06 1.53
CA GLY A 25 -36.60 -8.32 0.10
C GLY A 25 -37.71 -7.75 -0.78
N GLU A 26 -38.96 -7.76 -0.29
CA GLU A 26 -40.10 -7.16 -1.00
C GLU A 26 -40.13 -5.63 -0.93
N THR A 27 -39.86 -5.06 0.25
CA THR A 27 -40.10 -3.64 0.51
C THR A 27 -38.85 -2.76 0.39
N GLY A 28 -37.67 -3.34 0.61
CA GLY A 28 -36.41 -2.61 0.73
C GLY A 28 -36.34 -1.66 1.93
N ARG A 29 -37.20 -1.87 2.94
CA ARG A 29 -37.33 -0.98 4.10
C ARG A 29 -37.41 -1.75 5.42
N THR A 30 -36.82 -1.17 6.47
CA THR A 30 -36.86 -1.69 7.84
C THR A 30 -38.04 -1.16 8.67
N ASP A 31 -38.99 -0.46 8.05
CA ASP A 31 -40.14 0.19 8.71
C ASP A 31 -41.31 -0.76 9.00
N PHE A 32 -41.19 -2.05 8.66
CA PHE A 32 -42.19 -3.08 9.01
C PHE A 32 -42.43 -3.18 10.52
N THR A 33 -43.59 -3.74 10.89
CA THR A 33 -44.02 -3.88 12.29
C THR A 33 -43.85 -5.31 12.81
N VAL A 34 -43.74 -5.46 14.15
CA VAL A 34 -43.73 -6.80 14.79
C VAL A 34 -45.01 -7.59 14.46
N GLN A 35 -46.15 -6.90 14.41
CA GLN A 35 -47.43 -7.53 14.07
C GLN A 35 -47.43 -8.11 12.65
N GLU A 36 -46.82 -7.41 11.70
CA GLU A 36 -46.68 -7.87 10.32
C GLU A 36 -45.83 -9.14 10.21
N VAL A 37 -44.68 -9.18 10.92
CA VAL A 37 -43.80 -10.36 10.98
C VAL A 37 -44.54 -11.56 11.58
N VAL A 38 -45.27 -11.35 12.68
CA VAL A 38 -46.05 -12.40 13.34
C VAL A 38 -47.17 -12.93 12.43
N ALA A 39 -47.89 -12.03 11.76
CA ALA A 39 -48.96 -12.40 10.85
C ALA A 39 -48.44 -13.23 9.66
N ARG A 40 -47.33 -12.80 9.02
CA ARG A 40 -46.74 -13.51 7.88
C ARG A 40 -46.07 -14.82 8.26
N SER A 41 -45.41 -14.89 9.42
CA SER A 41 -44.79 -16.13 9.92
C SER A 41 -45.81 -17.18 10.38
N LYS A 42 -47.11 -16.82 10.44
CA LYS A 42 -48.21 -17.66 10.93
C LYS A 42 -47.95 -18.15 12.36
N THR A 43 -47.45 -17.25 13.21
CA THR A 43 -47.18 -17.52 14.63
C THR A 43 -47.92 -16.52 15.52
N SER A 44 -47.68 -16.54 16.83
CA SER A 44 -48.32 -15.63 17.78
C SER A 44 -47.37 -14.53 18.27
N LEU A 45 -47.94 -13.39 18.68
CA LEU A 45 -47.18 -12.28 19.26
C LEU A 45 -46.43 -12.70 20.53
N ARG A 46 -47.03 -13.58 21.33
CA ARG A 46 -46.39 -14.17 22.51
C ARG A 46 -45.16 -15.00 22.13
N ALA A 47 -45.25 -15.80 21.06
CA ALA A 47 -44.12 -16.59 20.57
C ALA A 47 -42.99 -15.69 20.06
N PHE A 48 -43.31 -14.56 19.41
CA PHE A 48 -42.29 -13.58 19.02
C PHE A 48 -41.51 -13.05 20.22
N TYR A 49 -42.22 -12.52 21.23
CA TYR A 49 -41.58 -11.93 22.41
C TYR A 49 -40.88 -12.93 23.34
N GLN A 50 -41.08 -14.24 23.13
CA GLN A 50 -40.27 -15.29 23.77
C GLN A 50 -38.86 -15.38 23.18
N HIS A 51 -38.68 -14.99 21.90
CA HIS A 51 -37.39 -15.08 21.20
C HIS A 51 -36.73 -13.71 21.00
N PHE A 52 -37.52 -12.66 20.76
CA PHE A 52 -37.02 -11.32 20.50
C PHE A 52 -37.80 -10.30 21.33
N GLY A 53 -37.12 -9.57 22.20
CA GLY A 53 -37.70 -8.49 23.00
C GLY A 53 -38.10 -7.27 22.17
N SER A 54 -37.61 -7.13 20.94
CA SER A 54 -37.96 -6.01 20.04
C SER A 54 -37.75 -6.33 18.55
N LYS A 55 -38.27 -5.47 17.67
CA LYS A 55 -37.95 -5.49 16.24
C LYS A 55 -36.45 -5.34 15.99
N ASP A 56 -35.77 -4.49 16.76
CA ASP A 56 -34.34 -4.27 16.59
C ASP A 56 -33.52 -5.51 16.94
N GLU A 57 -33.96 -6.29 17.94
CA GLU A 57 -33.32 -7.54 18.30
C GLU A 57 -33.48 -8.61 17.20
N LEU A 58 -34.67 -8.67 16.58
CA LEU A 58 -34.89 -9.48 15.38
C LEU A 58 -33.96 -9.06 14.23
N LEU A 59 -33.88 -7.76 13.95
CA LEU A 59 -33.03 -7.22 12.88
C LEU A 59 -31.54 -7.49 13.16
N LEU A 60 -31.08 -7.29 14.39
CA LEU A 60 -29.71 -7.63 14.80
C LEU A 60 -29.41 -9.12 14.61
N ALA A 61 -30.31 -10.01 15.02
CA ALA A 61 -30.13 -11.45 14.83
C ALA A 61 -30.11 -11.84 13.34
N LEU A 62 -30.95 -11.20 12.53
CA LEU A 62 -30.95 -11.37 11.07
C LEU A 62 -29.61 -10.94 10.46
N PHE A 63 -29.08 -9.78 10.86
CA PHE A 63 -27.83 -9.26 10.32
C PHE A 63 -26.62 -10.04 10.80
N ASP A 64 -26.57 -10.43 12.07
CA ASP A 64 -25.52 -11.27 12.62
C ASP A 64 -25.42 -12.59 11.86
N ARG A 65 -26.56 -13.27 11.64
CA ARG A 65 -26.62 -14.52 10.87
C ARG A 65 -26.19 -14.30 9.42
N THR A 66 -26.72 -13.28 8.77
CA THR A 66 -26.41 -12.98 7.36
C THR A 66 -24.92 -12.69 7.18
N MET A 67 -24.34 -11.83 8.03
CA MET A 67 -22.91 -11.49 7.96
C MET A 67 -22.02 -12.69 8.28
N ALA A 68 -22.38 -13.50 9.27
CA ALA A 68 -21.63 -14.71 9.59
C ALA A 68 -21.62 -15.70 8.41
N GLN A 69 -22.78 -15.92 7.77
CA GLN A 69 -22.90 -16.81 6.61
C GLN A 69 -22.10 -16.29 5.40
N THR A 70 -22.25 -15.00 5.06
CA THR A 70 -21.54 -14.39 3.93
C THR A 70 -20.03 -14.39 4.14
N ALA A 71 -19.55 -14.00 5.33
CA ALA A 71 -18.12 -14.02 5.62
C ALA A 71 -17.53 -15.44 5.56
N GLN A 72 -18.29 -16.45 5.98
CA GLN A 72 -17.85 -17.84 5.89
C GLN A 72 -17.81 -18.35 4.45
N LEU A 73 -18.78 -17.95 3.62
CA LEU A 73 -18.77 -18.24 2.19
C LEU A 73 -17.52 -17.66 1.53
N TRP A 74 -17.24 -16.37 1.73
CA TRP A 74 -16.06 -15.71 1.16
C TRP A 74 -14.75 -16.26 1.70
N ARG A 75 -14.69 -16.66 2.97
CA ARG A 75 -13.53 -17.37 3.51
C ARG A 75 -13.27 -18.69 2.75
N THR A 76 -14.33 -19.38 2.35
CA THR A 76 -14.21 -20.61 1.57
C THR A 76 -13.77 -20.32 0.14
N GLU A 77 -14.31 -19.27 -0.50
CA GLU A 77 -13.92 -18.85 -1.85
C GLU A 77 -12.48 -18.31 -1.94
N THR A 78 -11.99 -17.67 -0.87
CA THR A 78 -10.62 -17.15 -0.79
C THR A 78 -9.60 -18.21 -0.38
N ALA A 79 -10.04 -19.41 0.00
CA ALA A 79 -9.14 -20.47 0.40
C ALA A 79 -8.24 -20.90 -0.77
N GLY A 80 -6.93 -20.79 -0.59
CA GLY A 80 -5.93 -21.17 -1.59
C GLY A 80 -5.58 -20.08 -2.61
N LEU A 81 -6.18 -18.90 -2.51
CA LEU A 81 -5.73 -17.71 -3.23
C LEU A 81 -4.56 -17.05 -2.49
N ASP A 82 -3.70 -16.34 -3.23
CA ASP A 82 -2.77 -15.38 -2.63
C ASP A 82 -3.53 -14.19 -2.02
N SER A 83 -2.85 -13.40 -1.18
CA SER A 83 -3.52 -12.34 -0.42
C SER A 83 -4.04 -11.19 -1.30
N THR A 84 -3.39 -10.92 -2.44
CA THR A 84 -3.81 -9.88 -3.41
C THR A 84 -5.10 -10.31 -4.11
N ALA A 85 -5.17 -11.54 -4.63
CA ALA A 85 -6.36 -12.10 -5.26
C ALA A 85 -7.50 -12.30 -4.26
N ALA A 86 -7.20 -12.75 -3.03
CA ALA A 86 -8.18 -12.87 -1.96
C ALA A 86 -8.82 -11.51 -1.62
N LEU A 87 -8.00 -10.46 -1.51
CA LEU A 87 -8.48 -9.10 -1.28
C LEU A 87 -9.36 -8.62 -2.45
N LYS A 88 -8.91 -8.82 -3.69
CA LYS A 88 -9.67 -8.45 -4.90
C LYS A 88 -11.04 -9.13 -4.92
N LEU A 89 -11.09 -10.43 -4.64
CA LEU A 89 -12.33 -11.21 -4.59
C LEU A 89 -13.30 -10.63 -3.56
N VAL A 90 -12.83 -10.36 -2.33
CA VAL A 90 -13.70 -9.80 -1.29
C VAL A 90 -14.21 -8.41 -1.67
N ILE A 91 -13.36 -7.54 -2.23
CA ILE A 91 -13.77 -6.21 -2.71
C ILE A 91 -14.82 -6.33 -3.82
N ASP A 92 -14.62 -7.24 -4.78
CA ASP A 92 -15.57 -7.49 -5.86
C ASP A 92 -16.90 -8.03 -5.35
N ARG A 93 -16.88 -8.95 -4.38
CA ARG A 93 -18.09 -9.52 -3.77
C ARG A 93 -18.90 -8.48 -3.00
N ILE A 94 -18.24 -7.62 -2.24
CA ILE A 94 -18.92 -6.53 -1.53
C ILE A 94 -19.47 -5.52 -2.53
N SER A 95 -18.70 -5.19 -3.58
CA SER A 95 -19.06 -4.16 -4.56
C SER A 95 -19.94 -4.68 -5.70
N ALA A 96 -20.31 -5.96 -5.68
CA ALA A 96 -21.08 -6.59 -6.74
C ALA A 96 -22.45 -5.91 -6.88
N ARG A 97 -22.87 -5.70 -8.14
CA ARG A 97 -24.23 -5.24 -8.39
C ARG A 97 -25.22 -6.31 -7.89
N PRO A 98 -26.33 -5.91 -7.25
CA PRO A 98 -27.35 -6.86 -6.87
C PRO A 98 -27.84 -7.64 -8.08
N GLU A 99 -27.82 -8.97 -7.99
CA GLU A 99 -28.27 -9.87 -9.06
C GLU A 99 -29.81 -9.84 -9.23
N SER A 100 -30.53 -9.31 -8.24
CA SER A 100 -31.98 -9.15 -8.25
C SER A 100 -32.42 -7.89 -7.52
N THR A 101 -33.63 -7.44 -7.82
CA THR A 101 -34.30 -6.33 -7.11
C THR A 101 -34.50 -6.64 -5.63
N THR A 102 -34.73 -7.90 -5.27
CA THR A 102 -34.83 -8.35 -3.87
C THR A 102 -33.51 -8.19 -3.12
N GLN A 103 -32.40 -8.55 -3.75
CA GLN A 103 -31.07 -8.37 -3.17
C GLN A 103 -30.71 -6.88 -3.04
N ASP A 104 -31.09 -6.05 -4.01
CA ASP A 104 -30.90 -4.59 -3.92
C ASP A 104 -31.69 -4.00 -2.74
N SER A 105 -32.94 -4.39 -2.59
CA SER A 105 -33.81 -4.02 -1.47
C SER A 105 -33.20 -4.39 -0.11
N LEU A 106 -32.67 -5.61 0.03
CA LEU A 106 -31.99 -6.07 1.25
C LEU A 106 -30.74 -5.24 1.55
N ASN A 107 -29.87 -5.03 0.55
CA ASN A 107 -28.66 -4.22 0.69
C ASN A 107 -29.00 -2.77 1.08
N ARG A 108 -30.09 -2.24 0.53
CA ARG A 108 -30.61 -0.90 0.88
C ARG A 108 -31.05 -0.78 2.32
N ALA A 109 -31.88 -1.71 2.77
CA ALA A 109 -32.33 -1.76 4.14
C ALA A 109 -31.17 -1.92 5.12
N LEU A 110 -30.18 -2.74 4.77
CA LEU A 110 -28.95 -2.95 5.51
C LEU A 110 -28.18 -1.65 5.73
N SER A 111 -27.81 -0.91 4.68
CA SER A 111 -26.94 0.26 4.89
C SER A 111 -27.67 1.43 5.57
N LEU A 112 -28.99 1.59 5.38
CA LEU A 112 -29.76 2.60 6.12
C LEU A 112 -29.80 2.26 7.61
N TYR A 113 -30.00 0.98 7.95
CA TYR A 113 -30.04 0.55 9.35
C TYR A 113 -28.66 0.49 9.99
N ASN A 114 -27.60 0.24 9.22
CA ASN A 114 -26.22 0.29 9.69
C ASN A 114 -25.87 1.64 10.32
N GLN A 115 -26.34 2.74 9.74
CA GLN A 115 -26.11 4.07 10.32
C GLN A 115 -26.84 4.25 11.65
N TYR A 116 -28.08 3.78 11.75
CA TYR A 116 -28.83 3.77 13.01
C TYR A 116 -28.15 2.92 14.08
N LEU A 117 -27.68 1.72 13.73
CA LEU A 117 -26.96 0.82 14.64
C LEU A 117 -25.63 1.40 15.10
N ALA A 118 -24.87 2.03 14.20
CA ALA A 118 -23.60 2.67 14.54
C ALA A 118 -23.78 3.77 15.59
N GLU A 119 -24.88 4.53 15.52
CA GLU A 119 -25.17 5.62 16.46
C GLU A 119 -25.78 5.12 17.78
N ASN A 120 -26.73 4.18 17.72
CA ASN A 120 -27.56 3.82 18.87
C ASN A 120 -27.17 2.51 19.56
N ARG A 121 -26.49 1.59 18.85
CA ARG A 121 -26.08 0.25 19.34
C ARG A 121 -24.70 -0.18 18.82
N PRO A 122 -23.64 0.61 19.09
CA PRO A 122 -22.32 0.40 18.49
C PRO A 122 -21.67 -0.94 18.85
N ARG A 123 -21.95 -1.48 20.05
CA ARG A 123 -21.35 -2.74 20.50
C ARG A 123 -21.93 -3.93 19.74
N GLU A 124 -23.24 -3.95 19.57
CA GLU A 124 -23.98 -4.95 18.82
C GLU A 124 -23.60 -4.86 17.35
N TYR A 125 -23.52 -3.65 16.81
CA TYR A 125 -23.09 -3.43 15.43
C TYR A 125 -21.68 -3.95 15.16
N ALA A 126 -20.73 -3.66 16.06
CA ALA A 126 -19.37 -4.18 15.95
C ALA A 126 -19.32 -5.72 15.97
N ARG A 127 -20.20 -6.38 16.75
CA ARG A 127 -20.31 -7.86 16.75
C ARG A 127 -20.77 -8.39 15.41
N VAL A 128 -21.80 -7.77 14.81
CA VAL A 128 -22.33 -8.12 13.49
C VAL A 128 -21.26 -8.03 12.40
N LEU A 129 -20.42 -6.98 12.42
CA LEU A 129 -19.34 -6.81 11.43
C LEU A 129 -18.08 -7.65 11.72
N SER A 130 -17.96 -8.22 12.93
CA SER A 130 -16.77 -8.95 13.35
C SER A 130 -16.37 -10.14 12.47
N PRO A 131 -17.28 -10.90 11.82
CA PRO A 131 -16.88 -12.00 10.94
C PRO A 131 -16.16 -11.49 9.69
N LEU A 132 -16.64 -10.41 9.07
CA LEU A 132 -16.03 -9.79 7.90
C LEU A 132 -14.71 -9.11 8.24
N HIS A 133 -14.66 -8.37 9.35
CA HIS A 133 -13.42 -7.77 9.83
C HIS A 133 -12.34 -8.83 10.08
N ARG A 134 -12.70 -9.98 10.67
CA ARG A 134 -11.78 -11.10 10.86
C ARG A 134 -11.26 -11.65 9.53
N LEU A 135 -12.11 -11.86 8.53
CA LEU A 135 -11.68 -12.30 7.20
C LEU A 135 -10.65 -11.33 6.58
N LEU A 136 -10.92 -10.03 6.60
CA LEU A 136 -9.99 -9.02 6.08
C LEU A 136 -8.70 -8.97 6.87
N ARG A 137 -8.76 -9.11 8.20
CA ARG A 137 -7.57 -9.18 9.07
C ARG A 137 -6.72 -10.40 8.75
N ASP A 138 -7.34 -11.54 8.51
CA ASP A 138 -6.66 -12.78 8.14
C ASP A 138 -5.94 -12.60 6.78
N ILE A 139 -6.60 -11.98 5.78
CA ILE A 139 -6.01 -11.64 4.47
C ILE A 139 -4.82 -10.67 4.61
N VAL A 140 -4.96 -9.59 5.38
CA VAL A 140 -3.89 -8.60 5.57
C VAL A 140 -2.69 -9.24 6.29
N GLY A 141 -2.93 -10.02 7.34
CA GLY A 141 -1.87 -10.71 8.07
C GLY A 141 -1.13 -11.72 7.19
N GLN A 142 -1.86 -12.45 6.35
CA GLN A 142 -1.29 -13.37 5.38
C GLN A 142 -0.44 -12.64 4.33
N GLY A 143 -0.92 -11.52 3.79
CA GLY A 143 -0.16 -10.76 2.78
C GLY A 143 1.12 -10.11 3.32
N ILE A 144 1.16 -9.75 4.61
CA ILE A 144 2.40 -9.35 5.28
C ILE A 144 3.36 -10.55 5.39
N THR A 145 2.83 -11.73 5.73
CA THR A 145 3.62 -12.97 5.85
C THR A 145 4.18 -13.43 4.50
N GLU A 146 3.42 -13.24 3.42
CA GLU A 146 3.81 -13.47 2.03
C GLU A 146 4.83 -12.43 1.51
N GLY A 147 5.01 -11.31 2.22
CA GLY A 147 5.90 -10.22 1.84
C GLY A 147 5.36 -9.29 0.74
N VAL A 148 4.08 -9.45 0.36
CA VAL A 148 3.42 -8.64 -0.67
C VAL A 148 2.84 -7.34 -0.12
N PHE A 149 2.49 -7.31 1.18
CA PHE A 149 1.97 -6.11 1.87
C PHE A 149 3.04 -5.49 2.78
N ASN A 150 2.91 -4.19 3.06
CA ASN A 150 3.86 -3.47 3.90
C ASN A 150 3.93 -4.06 5.33
N PRO A 151 5.10 -4.52 5.81
CA PRO A 151 5.22 -5.14 7.13
C PRO A 151 5.04 -4.16 8.30
N GLY A 152 5.04 -2.84 8.06
CA GLY A 152 4.81 -1.82 9.07
C GLY A 152 3.33 -1.53 9.38
N LEU A 153 2.39 -2.26 8.76
CA LEU A 153 0.96 -2.04 8.96
C LEU A 153 0.46 -2.60 10.29
N ASP A 154 -0.41 -1.83 10.96
CA ASP A 154 -1.30 -2.39 11.98
C ASP A 154 -2.41 -3.18 11.26
N VAL A 155 -2.36 -4.50 11.36
CA VAL A 155 -3.29 -5.43 10.70
C VAL A 155 -4.75 -5.14 11.08
N GLY A 156 -5.01 -4.84 12.36
CA GLY A 156 -6.36 -4.59 12.85
C GLY A 156 -6.93 -3.29 12.30
N ALA A 157 -6.14 -2.22 12.33
CA ALA A 157 -6.50 -0.92 11.81
C ALA A 157 -6.65 -0.94 10.28
N ALA A 158 -5.71 -1.55 9.56
CA ALA A 158 -5.76 -1.69 8.11
C ALA A 158 -7.03 -2.44 7.66
N ALA A 159 -7.34 -3.59 8.28
CA ALA A 159 -8.54 -4.35 7.98
C ALA A 159 -9.83 -3.55 8.27
N ALA A 160 -9.86 -2.75 9.35
CA ALA A 160 -10.99 -1.89 9.65
C ALA A 160 -11.17 -0.77 8.61
N ILE A 161 -10.08 -0.11 8.21
CA ILE A 161 -10.10 0.96 7.19
C ILE A 161 -10.54 0.41 5.84
N ILE A 162 -10.04 -0.75 5.42
CA ILE A 162 -10.46 -1.41 4.18
C ILE A 162 -11.95 -1.72 4.24
N MET A 163 -12.41 -2.36 5.32
CA MET A 163 -13.82 -2.68 5.50
C MET A 163 -14.71 -1.43 5.39
N GLN A 164 -14.33 -0.34 6.06
CA GLN A 164 -15.11 0.91 6.02
C GLN A 164 -15.06 1.59 4.66
N THR A 165 -13.92 1.52 3.95
CA THR A 165 -13.79 2.05 2.59
C THR A 165 -14.75 1.33 1.65
N VAL A 166 -14.76 -0.01 1.67
CA VAL A 166 -15.57 -0.80 0.74
C VAL A 166 -17.06 -0.75 1.11
N LEU A 167 -17.41 -0.86 2.40
CA LEU A 167 -18.80 -0.68 2.86
C LEU A 167 -19.29 0.76 2.62
N GLY A 168 -18.41 1.75 2.73
CA GLY A 168 -18.72 3.14 2.42
C GLY A 168 -19.04 3.35 0.94
N ALA A 169 -18.31 2.65 0.06
CA ALA A 169 -18.51 2.71 -1.38
C ALA A 169 -19.87 2.14 -1.83
N LEU A 170 -20.46 1.20 -1.08
CA LEU A 170 -21.84 0.77 -1.33
C LEU A 170 -22.84 1.93 -1.30
N ARG A 171 -22.63 2.95 -0.47
CA ARG A 171 -23.49 4.14 -0.45
C ARG A 171 -23.33 5.01 -1.69
N LEU A 172 -22.13 5.00 -2.28
CA LEU A 172 -21.86 5.73 -3.53
C LEU A 172 -22.67 5.14 -4.69
N HIS A 173 -23.03 3.85 -4.63
CA HIS A 173 -23.97 3.26 -5.59
C HIS A 173 -25.32 4.01 -5.65
N TRP A 174 -25.84 4.43 -4.50
CA TRP A 174 -27.13 5.13 -4.41
C TRP A 174 -27.04 6.64 -4.60
N LEU A 175 -25.88 7.24 -4.26
CA LEU A 175 -25.56 8.61 -4.70
C LEU A 175 -25.36 8.69 -6.22
N GLY A 176 -25.08 7.56 -6.88
CA GLY A 176 -24.89 7.49 -8.31
C GLY A 176 -23.73 8.38 -8.77
N THR A 177 -23.95 9.13 -9.83
CA THR A 177 -22.96 10.06 -10.40
C THR A 177 -23.07 11.47 -9.84
N GLU A 178 -24.02 11.74 -8.93
CA GLU A 178 -24.31 13.10 -8.45
C GLU A 178 -23.11 13.74 -7.70
N LEU A 179 -22.27 12.92 -7.07
CA LEU A 179 -21.09 13.40 -6.34
C LEU A 179 -19.85 13.56 -7.23
N ASN A 180 -19.57 12.58 -8.09
CA ASN A 180 -18.27 12.41 -8.76
C ASN A 180 -18.35 12.43 -10.29
N GLY A 181 -19.55 12.50 -10.88
CA GLY A 181 -19.78 12.41 -12.33
C GLY A 181 -19.66 10.99 -12.91
N THR A 182 -18.89 10.10 -12.28
CA THR A 182 -18.78 8.68 -12.66
C THR A 182 -19.02 7.75 -11.46
N PRO A 183 -19.60 6.55 -11.66
CA PRO A 183 -19.74 5.57 -10.59
C PRO A 183 -18.35 5.06 -10.18
N ILE A 184 -18.15 4.89 -8.87
CA ILE A 184 -16.95 4.21 -8.37
C ILE A 184 -17.11 2.71 -8.58
N ASP A 185 -16.16 2.10 -9.27
CA ASP A 185 -16.14 0.64 -9.51
C ASP A 185 -15.22 -0.12 -8.55
N SER A 186 -15.33 -1.44 -8.57
CA SER A 186 -14.56 -2.32 -7.67
C SER A 186 -13.06 -2.34 -7.98
N GLY A 187 -12.67 -2.03 -9.22
CA GLY A 187 -11.26 -1.86 -9.62
C GLY A 187 -10.64 -0.65 -8.92
N GLN A 188 -11.32 0.49 -8.96
CA GLN A 188 -10.86 1.71 -8.26
C GLN A 188 -10.73 1.51 -6.74
N LEU A 189 -11.66 0.77 -6.13
CA LEU A 189 -11.59 0.43 -4.70
C LEU A 189 -10.42 -0.50 -4.40
N TYR A 190 -10.18 -1.49 -5.27
CA TYR A 190 -9.05 -2.38 -5.15
C TYR A 190 -7.72 -1.61 -5.29
N ASP A 191 -7.58 -0.75 -6.29
CA ASP A 191 -6.36 0.05 -6.49
C ASP A 191 -6.07 0.95 -5.29
N PHE A 192 -7.10 1.59 -4.73
CA PHE A 192 -6.97 2.41 -3.53
C PHE A 192 -6.51 1.58 -2.32
N CYS A 193 -7.15 0.44 -2.07
CA CYS A 193 -6.76 -0.45 -0.97
C CYS A 193 -5.36 -1.04 -1.18
N SER A 194 -5.00 -1.36 -2.42
CA SER A 194 -3.70 -1.92 -2.80
C SER A 194 -2.58 -0.94 -2.50
N ARG A 195 -2.73 0.32 -2.92
CA ARG A 195 -1.79 1.40 -2.58
C ARG A 195 -1.69 1.61 -1.07
N ALA A 196 -2.82 1.60 -0.35
CA ALA A 196 -2.84 1.77 1.10
C ALA A 196 -2.14 0.63 1.86
N LEU A 197 -2.25 -0.60 1.34
CA LEU A 197 -1.55 -1.77 1.87
C LEU A 197 -0.08 -1.82 1.47
N GLY A 198 0.36 -0.90 0.59
CA GLY A 198 1.68 -0.94 -0.02
C GLY A 198 1.88 -2.23 -0.79
N ILE A 199 0.84 -2.72 -1.49
CA ILE A 199 1.00 -3.76 -2.51
C ILE A 199 1.99 -3.20 -3.51
N ARG A 200 3.20 -3.75 -3.45
CA ARG A 200 4.27 -3.37 -4.36
C ARG A 200 4.01 -4.14 -5.63
N ASP A 201 3.63 -3.46 -6.70
CA ASP A 201 3.89 -4.03 -8.02
C ASP A 201 5.40 -4.26 -8.07
N ILE A 202 5.80 -5.52 -8.20
CA ILE A 202 7.21 -5.92 -8.28
C ILE A 202 7.90 -5.21 -9.47
N ASP A 203 7.11 -4.73 -10.43
CA ASP A 203 7.54 -4.00 -11.62
C ASP A 203 7.56 -2.47 -11.49
N ASP A 204 7.00 -1.87 -10.43
CA ASP A 204 6.78 -0.41 -10.33
C ASP A 204 7.53 0.25 -9.16
N GLN A 205 8.66 -0.34 -8.76
CA GLN A 205 9.74 0.50 -8.25
C GLN A 205 10.25 1.29 -9.46
N PRO A 206 10.21 2.64 -9.49
CA PRO A 206 11.32 3.30 -10.17
C PRO A 206 12.54 2.75 -9.44
N VAL A 207 13.31 1.89 -10.10
CA VAL A 207 14.64 1.54 -9.63
C VAL A 207 15.30 2.90 -9.48
N SER A 208 15.39 3.40 -8.25
CA SER A 208 15.90 4.74 -8.04
C SER A 208 17.29 4.72 -8.61
N SER A 209 17.46 5.39 -9.75
CA SER A 209 18.71 5.27 -10.49
C SER A 209 19.81 5.77 -9.57
N LEU A 210 21.05 5.31 -9.75
CA LEU A 210 22.17 5.86 -8.98
C LEU A 210 22.22 7.40 -9.07
N ALA A 211 21.75 7.97 -10.18
CA ALA A 211 21.62 9.41 -10.36
C ALA A 211 20.59 10.06 -9.41
N GLU A 212 19.44 9.43 -9.18
CA GLU A 212 18.43 9.93 -8.24
C GLU A 212 18.91 9.82 -6.79
N LEU A 213 19.56 8.71 -6.43
CA LEU A 213 20.18 8.53 -5.12
C LEU A 213 21.23 9.63 -4.86
N PHE A 214 22.08 9.91 -5.84
CA PHE A 214 23.09 10.96 -5.75
C PHE A 214 22.47 12.37 -5.67
N ALA A 215 21.38 12.62 -6.39
CA ALA A 215 20.64 13.88 -6.28
C ALA A 215 20.06 14.10 -4.87
N GLN A 216 19.55 13.05 -4.22
CA GLN A 216 18.99 13.14 -2.86
C GLN A 216 20.04 13.54 -1.81
N ILE A 217 21.29 13.09 -1.96
CA ILE A 217 22.39 13.50 -1.10
C ILE A 217 23.05 14.82 -1.54
N GLY A 218 22.48 15.50 -2.55
CA GLY A 218 22.94 16.79 -3.05
C GLY A 218 24.18 16.72 -3.94
N MET A 219 24.55 15.52 -4.42
CA MET A 219 25.66 15.36 -5.37
C MET A 219 25.22 15.87 -6.76
N ARG A 220 25.96 16.83 -7.32
CA ARG A 220 25.60 17.47 -8.60
C ARG A 220 26.82 18.04 -9.34
N PRO A 221 26.73 18.27 -10.65
CA PRO A 221 27.73 19.02 -11.40
C PRO A 221 27.90 20.44 -10.85
N ALA A 222 29.13 20.92 -10.89
CA ALA A 222 29.56 22.25 -10.51
C ALA A 222 30.71 22.71 -11.43
N THR A 223 31.17 23.93 -11.21
CA THR A 223 32.32 24.51 -11.92
C THR A 223 33.31 24.98 -10.86
N ALA A 224 34.58 24.57 -10.99
CA ALA A 224 35.65 25.06 -10.14
C ALA A 224 35.95 26.54 -10.42
N HIS A 225 36.67 27.22 -9.51
CA HIS A 225 37.02 28.63 -9.67
C HIS A 225 37.74 28.95 -11.00
N ASP A 226 38.56 28.03 -11.50
CA ASP A 226 39.32 28.20 -12.75
C ASP A 226 38.49 27.88 -14.02
N GLY A 227 37.20 27.54 -13.86
CA GLY A 227 36.30 27.20 -14.97
C GLY A 227 36.23 25.71 -15.32
N ASP A 228 37.03 24.88 -14.66
CA ASP A 228 37.07 23.44 -14.89
C ASP A 228 35.81 22.73 -14.38
N PHE A 229 35.49 21.59 -15.00
CA PHE A 229 34.40 20.72 -14.54
C PHE A 229 34.66 20.23 -13.11
N ALA A 230 33.61 20.21 -12.30
CA ALA A 230 33.66 19.65 -10.96
C ALA A 230 32.36 18.94 -10.60
N MET A 231 32.41 18.08 -9.58
CA MET A 231 31.22 17.59 -8.88
C MET A 231 31.24 18.14 -7.46
N THR A 232 30.06 18.48 -6.92
CA THR A 232 29.94 18.98 -5.55
C THR A 232 28.96 18.15 -4.74
N MET A 233 29.14 18.12 -3.42
CA MET A 233 28.22 17.52 -2.46
C MET A 233 28.20 18.36 -1.16
N PRO A 234 27.02 18.86 -0.72
CA PRO A 234 26.92 19.70 0.47
C PRO A 234 27.11 18.89 1.75
N VAL A 235 27.61 19.53 2.81
CA VAL A 235 27.55 18.96 4.15
C VAL A 235 26.12 19.05 4.67
N SER A 236 25.50 17.90 4.94
CA SER A 236 24.15 17.83 5.51
C SER A 236 24.07 16.75 6.61
N PRO A 237 23.04 16.77 7.49
CA PRO A 237 22.87 15.75 8.52
C PRO A 237 22.82 14.30 8.00
N GLN A 238 22.46 14.10 6.73
CA GLN A 238 22.28 12.78 6.12
C GLN A 238 23.60 12.17 5.61
N VAL A 239 24.65 12.98 5.44
CA VAL A 239 25.91 12.57 4.78
C VAL A 239 27.15 12.70 5.68
N VAL A 240 26.98 13.12 6.93
CA VAL A 240 28.05 13.23 7.92
C VAL A 240 28.20 11.97 8.75
N ASN A 241 29.43 11.67 9.18
CA ASN A 241 29.73 10.58 10.09
C ASN A 241 29.53 11.00 11.56
N THR A 242 29.83 10.09 12.50
CA THR A 242 29.73 10.33 13.95
C THR A 242 30.61 11.46 14.48
N SER A 243 31.61 11.92 13.72
CA SER A 243 32.46 13.07 14.05
C SER A 243 31.92 14.41 13.50
N GLY A 244 30.79 14.39 12.80
CA GLY A 244 30.18 15.55 12.16
C GLY A 244 30.90 16.02 10.88
N ALA A 245 31.82 15.22 10.34
CA ALA A 245 32.46 15.49 9.05
C ALA A 245 31.81 14.65 7.95
N LEU A 246 31.89 15.09 6.69
CA LEU A 246 31.44 14.29 5.55
C LEU A 246 32.00 12.88 5.61
N GLN A 247 31.13 11.88 5.43
CA GLN A 247 31.52 10.48 5.48
C GLN A 247 32.52 10.18 4.37
N GLY A 248 33.69 9.64 4.73
CA GLY A 248 34.77 9.39 3.78
C GLY A 248 34.36 8.52 2.58
N GLY A 249 33.47 7.55 2.78
CA GLY A 249 32.93 6.72 1.70
C GLY A 249 32.19 7.55 0.64
N LEU A 250 31.42 8.57 1.04
CA LEU A 250 30.72 9.45 0.10
C LEU A 250 31.67 10.40 -0.62
N ILE A 251 32.78 10.80 0.01
CA ILE A 251 33.86 11.56 -0.65
C ILE A 251 34.55 10.69 -1.72
N ALA A 252 34.76 9.40 -1.44
CA ALA A 252 35.32 8.46 -2.42
C ALA A 252 34.35 8.27 -3.60
N THR A 253 33.05 8.12 -3.34
CA THR A 253 32.01 8.08 -4.38
C THR A 253 31.98 9.36 -5.20
N LEU A 254 32.05 10.54 -4.56
CA LEU A 254 32.11 11.82 -5.26
C LEU A 254 33.32 11.89 -6.20
N ALA A 255 34.49 11.40 -5.77
CA ALA A 255 35.69 11.36 -6.59
C ALA A 255 35.55 10.41 -7.79
N ASP A 256 34.98 9.21 -7.57
CA ASP A 256 34.70 8.24 -8.63
C ASP A 256 33.75 8.82 -9.69
N VAL A 257 32.63 9.40 -9.26
CA VAL A 257 31.64 10.02 -10.14
C VAL A 257 32.24 11.21 -10.91
N ALA A 258 33.02 12.07 -10.26
CA ALA A 258 33.68 13.19 -10.93
C ALA A 258 34.66 12.71 -12.00
N GLY A 259 35.51 11.73 -11.65
CA GLY A 259 36.46 11.13 -12.58
C GLY A 259 35.78 10.45 -13.76
N GLY A 260 34.69 9.72 -13.50
CA GLY A 260 33.92 9.03 -14.53
C GLY A 260 33.23 10.00 -15.49
N GLN A 261 32.59 11.05 -14.97
CA GLN A 261 31.91 12.07 -15.79
C GLN A 261 32.86 12.79 -16.75
N LEU A 262 34.00 13.30 -16.25
CA LEU A 262 35.02 13.89 -17.14
C LEU A 262 35.63 12.84 -18.08
N GLY A 263 35.81 11.62 -17.60
CA GLY A 263 36.41 10.54 -18.38
C GLY A 263 35.61 10.14 -19.62
N LEU A 264 34.28 10.38 -19.63
CA LEU A 264 33.42 10.04 -20.77
C LEU A 264 33.84 10.78 -22.04
N GLU A 265 34.41 11.97 -21.91
CA GLU A 265 34.93 12.78 -23.02
C GLU A 265 36.13 12.13 -23.73
N TYR A 266 36.82 11.20 -23.06
CA TYR A 266 38.02 10.52 -23.55
C TYR A 266 37.73 9.13 -24.11
N LEU A 267 36.48 8.68 -24.10
CA LEU A 267 36.13 7.34 -24.57
C LEU A 267 36.04 7.25 -26.10
N PRO A 268 36.66 6.23 -26.71
CA PRO A 268 36.39 5.87 -28.09
C PRO A 268 34.91 5.52 -28.32
N PRO A 269 34.35 5.78 -29.51
CA PRO A 269 33.01 5.33 -29.86
C PRO A 269 32.83 3.81 -29.68
N GLY A 270 31.68 3.39 -29.15
CA GLY A 270 31.37 1.98 -28.92
C GLY A 270 32.05 1.36 -27.69
N THR A 271 32.72 2.16 -26.85
CA THR A 271 33.31 1.69 -25.59
C THR A 271 32.55 2.21 -24.37
N ALA A 272 32.72 1.52 -23.25
CA ALA A 272 32.28 1.91 -21.92
C ALA A 272 33.50 1.92 -20.99
N MET A 273 33.33 2.47 -19.78
CA MET A 273 34.35 2.39 -18.75
C MET A 273 33.77 1.85 -17.45
N THR A 274 34.62 1.19 -16.67
CA THR A 274 34.31 0.71 -15.32
C THR A 274 35.48 1.03 -14.40
N THR A 275 35.20 1.36 -13.14
CA THR A 275 36.25 1.63 -12.15
C THR A 275 37.01 0.33 -11.87
N ALA A 276 38.29 0.29 -12.23
CA ALA A 276 39.17 -0.84 -11.95
C ALA A 276 39.76 -0.74 -10.54
N ASP A 277 40.17 0.47 -10.15
CA ASP A 277 40.68 0.76 -8.82
C ASP A 277 40.52 2.24 -8.48
N LEU A 278 40.40 2.53 -7.18
CA LEU A 278 40.32 3.86 -6.62
C LEU A 278 41.17 3.91 -5.34
N PHE A 279 42.13 4.84 -5.31
CA PHE A 279 42.97 5.12 -4.15
C PHE A 279 42.71 6.54 -3.67
N ILE A 280 42.27 6.71 -2.41
CA ILE A 280 42.00 8.02 -1.83
C ILE A 280 42.82 8.26 -0.57
N ARG A 281 43.30 9.49 -0.40
CA ARG A 281 43.98 9.99 0.80
C ARG A 281 43.19 11.14 1.39
N TYR A 282 42.76 10.98 2.64
CA TYR A 282 42.09 12.04 3.39
C TYR A 282 43.14 12.87 4.12
N LEU A 283 43.18 14.17 3.83
CA LEU A 283 44.16 15.11 4.40
C LEU A 283 43.52 15.93 5.52
N ARG A 284 42.27 16.39 5.32
CA ARG A 284 41.54 17.24 6.26
C ARG A 284 40.04 16.92 6.23
N PRO A 285 39.33 17.02 7.39
CA PRO A 285 37.89 16.80 7.45
C PRO A 285 37.10 18.00 6.88
N ILE A 286 36.04 17.72 6.12
CA ILE A 286 35.07 18.72 5.63
C ILE A 286 33.85 18.69 6.54
N ARG A 287 33.63 19.75 7.33
CA ARG A 287 32.56 19.84 8.35
C ARG A 287 31.46 20.85 8.03
N GLN A 288 31.70 21.76 7.10
CA GLN A 288 30.80 22.83 6.71
C GLN A 288 30.94 23.09 5.20
N GLY A 289 30.00 23.84 4.64
CA GLY A 289 29.99 24.16 3.22
C GLY A 289 29.71 22.93 2.36
N CYS A 290 30.56 22.69 1.36
CA CYS A 290 30.45 21.60 0.42
C CYS A 290 31.83 20.94 0.21
N ALA A 291 31.84 19.68 -0.21
CA ALA A 291 32.97 19.11 -0.91
C ALA A 291 32.89 19.48 -2.40
N LEU A 292 34.02 19.85 -2.99
CA LEU A 292 34.16 20.11 -4.43
C LEU A 292 35.25 19.21 -5.00
N ALA A 293 34.88 18.24 -5.84
CA ALA A 293 35.79 17.30 -6.48
C ALA A 293 36.11 17.76 -7.90
N VAL A 294 37.39 18.05 -8.14
CA VAL A 294 37.91 18.55 -9.42
C VAL A 294 38.77 17.46 -10.06
N PRO A 295 38.25 16.74 -11.08
CA PRO A 295 38.97 15.70 -11.78
C PRO A 295 39.92 16.28 -12.84
N ARG A 296 41.07 15.63 -13.04
CA ARG A 296 42.00 15.89 -14.15
C ARG A 296 42.56 14.59 -14.70
N VAL A 297 42.82 14.56 -15.99
CA VAL A 297 43.39 13.38 -16.66
C VAL A 297 44.89 13.31 -16.38
N LEU A 298 45.35 12.19 -15.81
CA LEU A 298 46.78 11.89 -15.71
C LEU A 298 47.28 11.12 -16.93
N ARG A 299 46.46 10.18 -17.42
CA ARG A 299 46.81 9.35 -18.59
C ARG A 299 45.56 8.85 -19.28
N ALA A 300 45.44 9.15 -20.58
CA ALA A 300 44.44 8.54 -21.46
C ALA A 300 45.09 7.48 -22.36
N GLY A 301 44.72 6.22 -22.18
CA GLY A 301 45.22 5.08 -22.97
C GLY A 301 44.09 4.26 -23.59
N ARG A 302 44.44 3.33 -24.49
CA ARG A 302 43.46 2.51 -25.22
C ARG A 302 42.64 1.56 -24.34
N ARG A 303 43.20 1.10 -23.21
CA ARG A 303 42.58 0.10 -22.31
C ARG A 303 42.29 0.63 -20.91
N SER A 304 42.77 1.83 -20.59
CA SER A 304 42.66 2.40 -19.26
C SER A 304 42.77 3.93 -19.32
N LEU A 305 42.01 4.59 -18.46
CA LEU A 305 42.02 6.02 -18.21
C LEU A 305 42.34 6.25 -16.73
N VAL A 306 43.43 6.98 -16.45
CA VAL A 306 43.86 7.30 -15.09
C VAL A 306 43.57 8.77 -14.82
N MET A 307 42.80 9.03 -13.78
CA MET A 307 42.34 10.34 -13.34
C MET A 307 42.90 10.65 -11.95
N GLN A 308 43.30 11.90 -11.73
CA GLN A 308 43.48 12.43 -10.38
C GLN A 308 42.27 13.31 -10.05
N VAL A 309 41.74 13.20 -8.84
CA VAL A 309 40.64 14.02 -8.37
C VAL A 309 41.05 14.67 -7.07
N ASP A 310 41.22 15.99 -7.09
CA ASP A 310 41.49 16.77 -5.90
C ASP A 310 40.16 17.27 -5.34
N ILE A 311 39.94 17.07 -4.04
CA ILE A 311 38.70 17.41 -3.33
C ILE A 311 38.99 18.56 -2.36
N PHE A 312 38.27 19.66 -2.54
CA PHE A 312 38.33 20.87 -1.72
C PHE A 312 37.14 20.93 -0.77
N GLY A 313 37.33 21.63 0.36
CA GLY A 313 36.24 21.99 1.27
C GLY A 313 35.76 23.43 0.99
N ASP A 314 35.22 24.09 2.01
CA ASP A 314 34.67 25.46 1.93
C ASP A 314 35.69 26.54 1.50
N SER A 315 36.99 26.26 1.68
CA SER A 315 38.08 27.06 1.11
C SER A 315 38.68 26.33 -0.08
N ASP A 316 38.41 26.82 -1.30
CA ASP A 316 38.94 26.27 -2.56
C ASP A 316 40.49 26.28 -2.65
N SER A 317 41.18 26.89 -1.69
CA SER A 317 42.64 26.96 -1.64
C SER A 317 43.32 25.71 -1.06
N ASP A 318 42.60 24.89 -0.27
CA ASP A 318 43.21 23.81 0.51
C ASP A 318 42.59 22.45 0.18
N VAL A 319 43.41 21.52 -0.30
CA VAL A 319 42.99 20.15 -0.61
C VAL A 319 42.64 19.41 0.69
N ALA A 320 41.40 18.91 0.76
CA ALA A 320 40.87 18.13 1.87
C ALA A 320 41.04 16.62 1.65
N ALA A 321 40.97 16.16 0.40
CA ALA A 321 41.33 14.80 0.00
C ALA A 321 41.85 14.79 -1.43
N THR A 322 42.64 13.78 -1.78
CA THR A 322 43.07 13.55 -3.17
C THR A 322 42.89 12.08 -3.50
N ALA A 323 42.36 11.80 -4.69
CA ALA A 323 42.11 10.46 -5.18
C ALA A 323 42.77 10.22 -6.54
N THR A 324 43.16 8.98 -6.78
CA THR A 324 43.51 8.48 -8.10
C THR A 324 42.51 7.40 -8.46
N VAL A 325 41.85 7.56 -9.60
CA VAL A 325 40.85 6.62 -10.11
C VAL A 325 41.34 6.08 -11.43
N ASN A 326 41.37 4.76 -11.57
CA ASN A 326 41.70 4.08 -12.80
C ASN A 326 40.43 3.42 -13.35
N PHE A 327 40.05 3.82 -14.56
CA PHE A 327 38.94 3.22 -15.27
C PHE A 327 39.46 2.26 -16.35
N ALA A 328 38.99 1.02 -16.35
CA ALA A 328 39.20 0.09 -17.44
C ALA A 328 38.23 0.43 -18.59
N ILE A 329 38.75 0.51 -19.81
CA ILE A 329 37.94 0.74 -21.02
C ILE A 329 37.56 -0.62 -21.60
N VAL A 330 36.26 -0.85 -21.77
CA VAL A 330 35.65 -2.11 -22.22
C VAL A 330 34.76 -1.86 -23.43
N GLU A 331 34.51 -2.87 -24.26
CA GLU A 331 33.54 -2.76 -25.35
C GLU A 331 32.11 -2.69 -24.78
N ARG A 332 31.24 -1.86 -25.37
CA ARG A 332 29.81 -1.88 -25.03
C ARG A 332 29.21 -3.17 -25.57
N HIS A 333 28.77 -4.06 -24.69
CA HIS A 333 27.82 -5.11 -25.08
C HIS A 333 26.42 -4.50 -25.09
N ASP A 334 25.86 -4.29 -26.28
CA ASP A 334 24.42 -4.07 -26.42
C ASP A 334 23.70 -5.31 -25.88
N SER A 335 22.90 -5.13 -24.84
CA SER A 335 21.97 -6.18 -24.42
C SER A 335 20.83 -6.22 -25.44
N PRO A 336 20.52 -7.38 -26.06
CA PRO A 336 19.36 -7.49 -26.91
C PRO A 336 18.13 -7.56 -26.00
N ASP A 337 17.31 -6.52 -25.98
CA ASP A 337 15.84 -6.61 -25.88
C ASP A 337 15.21 -5.21 -25.73
N SER A 338 14.80 -4.67 -26.86
CA SER A 338 13.67 -3.74 -26.95
C SER A 338 13.17 -3.78 -28.40
N GLY A 339 12.41 -4.83 -28.71
CA GLY A 339 11.68 -5.04 -29.95
C GLY A 339 10.35 -5.71 -29.63
#